data_AF-A0A151R5U5-F1
#
_entry.id   AF-A0A151R5U5-F1
#
_cell.length_a   1.000
_cell.length_b   1.000
_cell.length_c   1.000
_cell.angle_alpha   90.00
_cell.angle_beta   90.00
_cell.angle_gamma   90.00
#
_symmetry.space_group_name_H-M   'P 1'
#
loop_
_entity.id
_entity.type
_entity.pdbx_description
1 polymer ?
#
loop_
_entity_poly.entity_id
_entity_poly.type
_entity_poly.pdbx_seq_one_letter_code
_entity_poly.pdbx_strand_id
1 'polypeptide(L)' 'LPDRSITNFNVLSRKFVTQFTTNKVSPPTIADLLDVHQGSDETLKEYLTRFNQEAAKIPDIDEKARCSIKERLKVGTIW' A
#
# COMPACT_ATOMS: atom_id res chain seq x y z
N LEU A 1 15.91 -28.19 -29.47
CA LEU A 1 16.15 -27.11 -28.50
C LEU A 1 17.12 -27.64 -27.45
N PRO A 2 18.01 -26.79 -26.90
CA PRO A 2 18.88 -27.19 -25.80
C PRO A 2 18.10 -27.75 -24.61
N ASP A 3 18.72 -28.65 -23.86
CA ASP A 3 18.16 -29.08 -22.58
C ASP A 3 17.87 -27.86 -21.70
N ARG A 4 16.70 -27.88 -21.03
CA ARG A 4 16.14 -26.78 -20.20
C ARG A 4 15.50 -25.61 -20.96
N SER A 5 15.33 -25.70 -22.28
CA SER A 5 14.53 -24.72 -23.02
C SER A 5 13.05 -24.78 -22.64
N ILE A 6 12.42 -23.63 -22.43
CA ILE A 6 10.97 -23.54 -22.22
C ILE A 6 10.29 -23.48 -23.59
N THR A 7 9.49 -24.50 -23.90
CA THR A 7 8.94 -24.71 -25.26
C THR A 7 7.62 -24.00 -25.51
N ASN A 8 6.97 -23.48 -24.47
CA ASN A 8 5.70 -22.76 -24.60
C ASN A 8 5.48 -21.75 -23.48
N PHE A 9 4.66 -20.74 -23.79
CA PHE A 9 4.35 -19.65 -22.87
C PHE A 9 3.67 -20.12 -21.57
N ASN A 10 2.84 -21.16 -21.63
CA ASN A 10 2.14 -21.67 -20.44
C ASN A 10 3.11 -22.30 -19.40
N VAL A 11 4.21 -22.90 -19.86
CA VAL A 11 5.27 -23.38 -18.95
C VAL A 11 6.08 -22.21 -18.39
N LEU A 12 6.34 -21.19 -19.21
CA LEU A 12 7.02 -19.96 -18.76
C LEU A 12 6.20 -19.23 -17.68
N SER A 13 4.91 -19.00 -17.94
CA SER A 13 4.02 -18.25 -17.05
C SER A 13 3.88 -18.93 -15.68
N ARG A 14 3.71 -20.25 -15.64
CA ARG A 14 3.65 -21.01 -14.39
C ARG A 14 4.95 -20.91 -13.61
N LYS A 15 6.10 -21.09 -14.26
CA LYS A 15 7.41 -20.95 -13.60
C LYS A 15 7.66 -19.53 -13.09
N PHE A 16 7.26 -18.52 -13.86
CA PHE A 16 7.33 -17.13 -13.45
C PHE A 16 6.49 -16.90 -12.19
N VAL A 17 5.21 -17.29 -12.20
CA VAL A 17 4.34 -17.15 -11.02
C VAL A 17 4.92 -17.88 -9.81
N THR A 18 5.38 -19.14 -9.96
CA THR A 18 6.00 -19.89 -8.85
C THR A 18 7.28 -19.23 -8.31
N GLN A 19 8.10 -18.64 -9.18
CA GLN A 19 9.33 -17.97 -8.78
C GLN A 19 9.05 -16.63 -8.08
N PHE A 20 8.00 -15.92 -8.50
CA PHE A 20 7.66 -14.60 -8.00
C PHE A 20 6.48 -14.59 -7.01
N THR A 21 5.91 -15.75 -6.65
CA THR A 21 4.85 -15.85 -5.63
C THR A 21 5.30 -15.39 -4.24
N THR A 22 6.61 -15.37 -3.99
CA THR A 22 7.20 -14.84 -2.75
C THR A 22 7.26 -13.31 -2.74
N ASN A 23 7.08 -12.65 -3.89
CA ASN A 23 6.95 -11.20 -4.00
C ASN A 23 5.49 -10.76 -3.83
N LYS A 24 4.77 -11.40 -2.89
CA LYS A 24 3.50 -10.85 -2.42
C LYS A 24 3.85 -9.58 -1.67
N VAL A 25 3.46 -8.44 -2.24
CA VAL A 25 3.49 -7.15 -1.54
C VAL A 25 2.74 -7.34 -0.23
N SER A 26 3.44 -7.17 0.90
CA SER A 26 2.81 -7.20 2.21
C SER A 26 1.69 -6.17 2.25
N PRO A 27 0.55 -6.46 2.91
CA PRO A 27 -0.49 -5.46 3.09
C PRO A 27 0.09 -4.20 3.73
N PRO A 28 -0.35 -3.00 3.32
CA PRO A 28 0.04 -1.77 3.98
C PRO A 28 -0.26 -1.83 5.47
N THR A 29 0.61 -1.24 6.27
CA THR A 29 0.54 -1.20 7.72
C THR A 29 0.16 0.19 8.23
N ILE A 30 -0.18 0.29 9.52
CA ILE A 30 -0.40 1.59 10.16
C ILE A 30 0.85 2.47 10.08
N ALA A 31 2.05 1.89 10.11
CA ALA A 31 3.29 2.64 9.96
C ALA A 31 3.38 3.29 8.57
N ASP A 32 3.05 2.55 7.51
CA ASP A 32 3.03 3.08 6.14
C ASP A 32 2.03 4.24 5.97
N LEU A 33 0.89 4.18 6.68
CA LEU A 33 -0.09 5.28 6.69
C LEU A 33 0.41 6.50 7.46
N LEU A 34 1.19 6.31 8.53
CA LEU A 34 1.73 7.40 9.34
C LEU A 34 2.84 8.17 8.61
N ASP A 35 3.51 7.54 7.65
CA ASP A 35 4.50 8.16 6.77
C ASP A 35 3.86 8.95 5.60
N VAL A 36 2.53 8.90 5.47
CA VAL A 36 1.81 9.74 4.50
C VAL A 36 1.78 11.18 5.02
N HIS A 37 2.58 12.03 4.39
CA HIS A 37 2.64 13.47 4.69
C HIS A 37 2.04 14.30 3.55
N GLN A 38 1.55 15.50 3.89
CA GLN A 38 1.08 16.47 2.92
C GLN A 38 2.28 17.05 2.16
N GLY A 39 2.21 17.04 0.83
CA GLY A 39 3.22 17.69 -0.01
C GLY A 39 3.13 19.22 0.07
N SER A 40 4.22 19.93 -0.17
CA SER A 40 4.26 21.40 -0.18
C SER A 40 3.32 22.03 -1.22
N ASP A 41 3.12 21.33 -2.34
CA ASP A 41 2.25 21.77 -3.44
C ASP A 41 0.88 21.05 -3.45
N GLU A 42 0.59 20.25 -2.42
CA GLU A 42 -0.64 19.46 -2.31
C GLU A 42 -1.68 20.23 -1.49
N THR A 43 -2.89 20.39 -2.03
CA THR A 43 -3.97 20.97 -1.24
C THR A 43 -4.40 20.00 -0.13
N LEU A 44 -4.91 20.54 0.97
CA LEU A 44 -5.40 19.72 2.09
C LEU A 44 -6.47 18.70 1.65
N LYS A 45 -7.31 19.07 0.67
CA LYS A 45 -8.34 18.18 0.12
C LYS A 45 -7.73 16.98 -0.61
N GLU A 46 -6.70 17.23 -1.41
CA GLU A 46 -5.98 16.17 -2.14
C GLU A 46 -5.27 15.24 -1.16
N TYR A 47 -4.58 15.81 -0.17
CA TYR A 47 -3.95 15.05 0.90
C TYR A 47 -4.94 14.16 1.65
N LEU A 48 -6.06 14.71 2.13
CA LEU A 48 -7.06 13.93 2.86
C LEU A 48 -7.70 12.85 1.99
N THR A 49 -7.86 13.09 0.69
CA THR A 49 -8.38 12.09 -0.24
C THR A 49 -7.41 10.91 -0.35
N ARG A 50 -6.12 11.18 -0.57
CA ARG A 50 -5.07 10.16 -0.65
C ARG A 50 -4.89 9.41 0.67
N PHE A 51 -4.81 10.13 1.78
CA PHE A 51 -4.71 9.56 3.12
C PHE A 51 -5.86 8.57 3.41
N ASN A 52 -7.11 8.93 3.10
CA ASN A 52 -8.25 8.04 3.27
C ASN A 52 -8.20 6.81 2.35
N GLN A 53 -7.71 6.98 1.12
CA GLN A 53 -7.52 5.86 0.19
C GLN A 53 -6.47 4.87 0.69
N GLU A 54 -5.35 5.35 1.25
CA GLU A 54 -4.33 4.47 1.85
C GLU A 54 -4.83 3.80 3.13
N ALA A 55 -5.55 4.53 3.99
CA ALA A 55 -6.14 3.97 5.20
C ALA A 55 -7.14 2.84 4.92
N ALA A 56 -7.89 2.93 3.82
CA ALA A 56 -8.85 1.90 3.41
C ALA A 56 -8.20 0.59 2.92
N LYS A 57 -6.90 0.61 2.58
CA LYS A 57 -6.16 -0.59 2.14
C LYS A 57 -5.61 -1.41 3.29
N ILE A 58 -5.63 -0.89 4.51
CA ILE A 58 -5.10 -1.58 5.69
C ILE A 58 -6.19 -2.49 6.25
N PRO A 59 -6.02 -3.83 6.23
CA PRO A 59 -7.00 -4.75 6.77
C PRO A 59 -7.09 -4.62 8.30
N ASP A 60 -8.32 -4.71 8.83
CA ASP A 60 -8.62 -4.78 10.28
C ASP A 60 -7.93 -3.72 11.16
N ILE A 61 -7.91 -2.45 10.74
CA ILE A 61 -7.59 -1.37 11.68
C ILE A 61 -8.64 -1.35 12.79
N ASP A 62 -8.20 -1.65 14.02
CA ASP A 62 -9.01 -1.50 15.24
C ASP A 62 -9.61 -0.08 15.32
N GLU A 63 -10.88 0.03 15.75
CA GLU A 63 -11.62 1.30 15.77
C GLU A 63 -10.88 2.37 16.59
N LYS A 64 -10.14 1.95 17.63
CA LYS A 64 -9.28 2.84 18.42
C LYS A 64 -8.16 3.47 17.60
N ALA A 65 -7.51 2.70 16.73
CA ALA A 65 -6.48 3.21 15.83
C ALA A 65 -7.08 4.17 14.79
N ARG A 66 -8.30 3.91 14.29
CA ARG A 66 -9.02 4.86 13.41
C ARG A 66 -9.29 6.19 14.09
N CYS A 67 -9.68 6.18 15.37
CA CYS A 67 -9.90 7.40 16.16
C CYS A 67 -8.60 8.20 16.38
N SER A 68 -7.51 7.55 16.79
CA SER A 68 -6.22 8.22 17.01
C SER A 68 -5.65 8.83 15.73
N ILE A 69 -5.86 8.19 14.58
CA ILE A 69 -5.48 8.74 13.27
C ILE A 69 -6.27 10.01 12.94
N LYS A 70 -7.59 10.02 13.16
CA LYS A 70 -8.45 11.20 12.94
C LYS A 70 -8.07 12.36 13.85
N GLU A 71 -7.68 12.08 15.09
CA GLU A 71 -7.22 13.11 16.04
C GLU A 71 -5.91 13.75 15.58
N ARG A 72 -4.93 12.96 15.11
CA ARG A 72 -3.69 13.51 14.53
C ARG A 72 -3.94 14.40 13.33
N LEU A 73 -4.86 14.03 12.44
CA LEU A 73 -5.25 14.87 11.30
C LEU A 73 -5.81 16.24 11.76
N LYS A 74 -6.50 16.31 12.91
CA LYS A 74 -6.98 17.57 13.49
C LYS A 74 -5.87 18.37 14.17
N VAL A 75 -4.89 17.71 14.77
CA VAL A 75 -3.76 18.36 15.47
C VAL A 75 -2.76 18.97 14.47
N GLY A 76 -2.70 18.46 13.23
CA GLY A 76 -1.85 19.01 12.15
C GLY A 76 -2.32 20.35 11.55
N THR A 77 -3.47 20.88 11.96
CA THR A 77 -3.90 22.25 11.64
C THR A 77 -3.33 23.23 12.66
N ILE A 78 -2.06 23.61 12.49
CA ILE A 78 -1.47 24.77 13.17
C ILE A 78 -1.17 25.80 12.07
N TRP A 79 -1.68 27.02 12.26
CA TRP A 79 -1.54 28.17 11.35
C TRP A 79 -0.09 28.47 10.98
#